data_AF-K8A7Z6-F1
#
_entry.id   AF-K8A7Z6-F1
#
_cell.length_a   1.000
_cell.length_b   1.000
_cell.length_c   1.000
_cell.angle_alpha   90.00
_cell.angle_beta   90.00
_cell.angle_gamma   90.00
#
_symmetry.space_group_name_H-M   'P 1'
#
loop_
_entity.id
_entity.type
_entity.pdbx_description
1 polymer ?
#
loop_
_entity_poly.entity_id
_entity_poly.type
_entity_poly.pdbx_seq_one_letter_code
_entity_poly.pdbx_strand_id
1 'polypeptide(L)'
;MENFTNLSAFPAMLFDSFDQNDHGFSTVVARVSYDLDIETGELTLCDDQGELVEQDVHYGEPGYSSVRFESDLAPYKPWMDVVINANAWAPQDKPVRSFTVGAQIGETTRLLRVHGPREWWNVMAGWRLTDPEPIQTLELRYEYAAGGMYTLADDHAVAAQENTVGMGWYPREVRKHLKKTGCPPRRLSGSRSR
;
A
#
# COMPACT_ATOMS: atom_id res chain seq x y z
N MET A 1 -26.18 25.26 -9.16
CA MET A 1 -25.21 24.41 -9.86
C MET A 1 -25.24 24.80 -11.31
N GLU A 2 -24.13 25.34 -11.82
CA GLU A 2 -23.93 25.42 -13.26
C GLU A 2 -24.07 24.00 -13.83
N ASN A 3 -24.71 23.85 -14.99
CA ASN A 3 -24.91 22.57 -15.63
C ASN A 3 -23.57 22.05 -16.17
N PHE A 4 -22.75 21.44 -15.32
CA PHE A 4 -21.55 20.76 -15.78
C PHE A 4 -21.95 19.71 -16.82
N THR A 5 -21.47 19.91 -18.04
CA THR A 5 -21.69 19.00 -19.15
C THR A 5 -20.34 18.44 -19.54
N ASN A 6 -20.10 17.17 -19.24
CA ASN A 6 -18.88 16.50 -19.65
C ASN A 6 -18.92 16.21 -21.15
N LEU A 7 -18.11 16.94 -21.93
CA LEU A 7 -17.94 16.75 -23.38
C LEU A 7 -16.69 15.92 -23.73
N SER A 8 -15.96 15.44 -22.72
CA SER A 8 -14.81 14.56 -22.93
C SER A 8 -15.27 13.12 -23.16
N ALA A 9 -14.35 12.30 -23.68
CA ALA A 9 -14.56 10.85 -23.78
C ALA A 9 -14.27 10.11 -22.46
N PHE A 10 -13.98 10.83 -21.38
CA PHE A 10 -13.47 10.27 -20.13
C PHE A 10 -14.43 10.50 -18.97
N PRO A 11 -14.47 9.60 -17.97
CA PRO A 11 -15.17 9.85 -16.71
C PRO A 11 -14.65 11.15 -16.08
N ALA A 12 -15.55 12.10 -15.88
CA ALA A 12 -15.23 13.38 -15.27
C ALA A 12 -16.42 13.91 -14.48
N MET A 13 -16.11 14.64 -13.41
CA MET A 13 -17.08 15.21 -12.48
C MET A 13 -16.64 16.61 -12.07
N LEU A 14 -17.60 17.51 -11.87
CA LEU A 14 -17.41 18.79 -11.19
C LEU A 14 -18.05 18.69 -9.79
N PHE A 15 -17.31 19.10 -8.77
CA PHE A 15 -17.82 19.24 -7.41
C PHE A 15 -17.37 20.57 -6.80
N ASP A 16 -18.16 21.09 -5.88
CA ASP A 16 -17.87 22.33 -5.15
C ASP A 16 -17.20 22.01 -3.81
N SER A 17 -16.25 22.86 -3.40
CA SER A 17 -15.54 22.78 -2.13
C SER A 17 -15.28 24.18 -1.56
N PHE A 18 -14.77 24.25 -0.33
CA PHE A 18 -14.37 25.48 0.33
C PHE A 18 -12.89 25.46 0.69
N ASP A 19 -12.25 26.62 0.66
CA ASP A 19 -10.88 26.80 1.18
C ASP A 19 -10.91 26.99 2.71
N GLN A 20 -9.74 27.15 3.33
CA GLN A 20 -9.63 27.38 4.78
C GLN A 20 -10.20 28.74 5.26
N ASN A 21 -10.63 29.61 4.35
CA ASN A 21 -11.23 30.92 4.62
C ASN A 21 -12.72 30.98 4.22
N ASP A 22 -13.36 29.82 4.00
CA ASP A 22 -14.75 29.69 3.54
C ASP A 22 -15.01 30.27 2.13
N HIS A 23 -13.98 30.46 1.30
CA HIS A 23 -14.19 30.78 -0.10
C HIS A 23 -14.55 29.52 -0.88
N GLY A 24 -15.72 29.55 -1.53
CA GLY A 24 -16.16 28.48 -2.42
C GLY A 24 -15.35 28.45 -3.72
N PHE A 25 -14.98 27.25 -4.14
CA PHE A 25 -14.39 27.00 -5.45
C PHE A 25 -14.91 25.66 -6.00
N SER A 26 -14.86 25.51 -7.33
CA SER A 26 -15.26 24.27 -7.99
C SER A 26 -14.02 23.54 -8.52
N THR A 27 -14.01 22.22 -8.37
CA THR A 27 -12.95 21.34 -8.86
C THR A 27 -13.52 20.38 -9.89
N VAL A 28 -12.83 20.26 -11.03
CA VAL A 28 -13.11 19.25 -12.04
C VAL A 28 -12.08 18.14 -11.91
N VAL A 29 -12.55 16.91 -11.80
CA VAL A 29 -11.72 15.69 -11.83
C VAL A 29 -12.01 14.92 -13.09
N ALA A 30 -10.99 14.27 -13.65
CA ALA A 30 -11.11 13.39 -14.80
C ALA A 30 -10.16 12.21 -14.64
N ARG A 31 -10.62 11.03 -15.06
CA ARG A 31 -9.84 9.79 -15.03
C ARG A 31 -9.46 9.36 -16.43
N VAL A 32 -8.19 9.05 -16.63
CA VAL A 32 -7.68 8.49 -17.89
C VAL A 32 -6.79 7.29 -17.57
N SER A 33 -7.06 6.16 -18.21
CA SER A 33 -6.37 4.89 -18.00
C SER A 33 -5.61 4.47 -19.26
N TYR A 34 -4.39 3.97 -19.06
CA TYR A 34 -3.49 3.49 -20.11
C TYR A 34 -2.92 2.12 -19.76
N ASP A 35 -2.75 1.28 -20.77
CA ASP A 35 -1.91 0.09 -20.71
C ASP A 35 -0.45 0.49 -21.00
N LEU A 36 0.45 0.11 -20.10
CA LEU A 36 1.88 0.33 -20.23
C LEU A 36 2.56 -0.94 -20.75
N ASP A 37 3.19 -0.83 -21.92
CA ASP A 37 4.17 -1.81 -22.37
C ASP A 37 5.48 -1.58 -21.62
N ILE A 38 5.89 -2.56 -20.80
CA ILE A 38 7.08 -2.45 -19.97
C ILE A 38 8.40 -2.62 -20.76
N GLU A 39 8.35 -3.23 -21.94
CA GLU A 39 9.54 -3.43 -22.78
C GLU A 39 9.85 -2.15 -23.57
N THR A 40 8.81 -1.53 -24.13
CA THR A 40 8.95 -0.35 -25.00
C THR A 40 8.73 0.98 -24.26
N GLY A 41 8.01 0.96 -23.14
CA GLY A 41 7.56 2.15 -22.42
C GLY A 41 6.36 2.85 -23.08
N GLU A 42 5.76 2.25 -24.10
CA GLU A 42 4.60 2.82 -24.81
C GLU A 42 3.35 2.78 -23.92
N LEU A 43 2.56 3.86 -24.00
CA LEU A 43 1.26 3.97 -23.33
C LEU A 43 0.16 3.90 -24.39
N THR A 44 -0.70 2.90 -24.27
CA THR A 44 -1.90 2.78 -25.11
C THR A 44 -3.13 3.08 -24.27
N LEU A 45 -4.04 3.92 -24.79
CA LEU A 45 -5.28 4.22 -24.08
C LEU A 45 -6.11 2.94 -23.90
N CYS A 46 -6.57 2.67 -22.68
CA CYS A 46 -7.43 1.52 -22.42
C CYS A 46 -8.81 1.69 -23.08
N ASP A 47 -9.39 0.60 -23.59
CA ASP A 47 -10.79 0.61 -24.06
C ASP A 47 -11.77 0.87 -22.90
N ASP A 48 -11.46 0.34 -21.71
CA ASP A 48 -12.18 0.60 -20.47
C ASP A 48 -11.39 1.58 -19.60
N GLN A 49 -11.97 2.77 -19.38
CA GLN A 49 -11.36 3.81 -18.55
C GLN A 49 -11.66 3.64 -17.05
N GLY A 50 -12.61 2.76 -16.70
CA GLY A 50 -13.19 2.64 -15.37
C GLY A 50 -14.08 3.83 -14.98
N GLU A 51 -14.47 3.89 -13.72
CA GLU A 51 -15.19 5.03 -13.13
C GLU A 51 -14.27 5.84 -12.20
N LEU A 52 -14.69 7.06 -11.85
CA LEU A 52 -14.02 7.80 -10.77
C LEU A 52 -14.15 7.03 -9.45
N VAL A 53 -13.08 6.98 -8.67
CA VAL A 53 -13.07 6.44 -7.32
C VAL A 53 -13.54 7.55 -6.39
N GLU A 54 -14.81 7.55 -5.99
CA GLU A 54 -15.36 8.63 -5.16
C GLU A 54 -14.97 8.53 -3.68
N GLN A 55 -14.56 7.34 -3.22
CA GLN A 55 -14.17 7.07 -1.83
C GLN A 55 -12.97 6.12 -1.80
N ASP A 56 -12.16 6.21 -0.74
CA ASP A 56 -11.01 5.32 -0.54
C ASP A 56 -11.44 3.86 -0.59
N VAL A 57 -10.78 3.10 -1.47
CA VAL A 57 -10.93 1.65 -1.58
C VAL A 57 -9.80 0.99 -0.82
N HIS A 58 -10.13 0.22 0.20
CA HIS A 58 -9.15 -0.51 1.02
C HIS A 58 -8.94 -1.95 0.52
N TYR A 59 -7.79 -2.54 0.83
CA TYR A 59 -7.56 -3.98 0.57
C TYR A 59 -8.44 -4.90 1.44
N GLY A 60 -8.91 -4.40 2.58
CA GLY A 60 -9.80 -5.10 3.51
C GLY A 60 -10.61 -4.09 4.33
N GLU A 61 -10.78 -4.36 5.61
CA GLU A 61 -11.55 -3.48 6.49
C GLU A 61 -10.85 -2.11 6.66
N PRO A 62 -11.58 -0.98 6.50
CA PRO A 62 -11.05 0.35 6.80
C PRO A 62 -10.54 0.45 8.24
N GLY A 63 -9.40 1.12 8.43
CA GLY A 63 -8.72 1.22 9.72
C GLY A 63 -7.90 -0.01 10.13
N TYR A 64 -8.03 -1.14 9.43
CA TYR A 64 -7.26 -2.37 9.68
C TYR A 64 -6.51 -2.88 8.44
N SER A 65 -6.61 -2.17 7.32
CA SER A 65 -5.90 -2.48 6.07
C SER A 65 -5.50 -1.20 5.35
N SER A 66 -4.48 -1.27 4.49
CA SER A 66 -4.06 -0.10 3.74
C SER A 66 -5.06 0.27 2.64
N VAL A 67 -5.06 1.55 2.28
CA VAL A 67 -5.77 2.04 1.09
C VAL A 67 -5.10 1.43 -0.15
N ARG A 68 -5.93 0.96 -1.09
CA ARG A 68 -5.54 0.46 -2.42
C ARG A 68 -5.68 1.55 -3.48
N PHE A 69 -6.80 2.25 -3.46
CA PHE A 69 -7.07 3.42 -4.30
C PHE A 69 -7.62 4.53 -3.41
N GLU A 70 -6.98 5.70 -3.46
CA GLU A 70 -7.49 6.90 -2.81
C GLU A 70 -8.67 7.46 -3.61
N SER A 71 -9.52 8.26 -2.96
CA SER A 71 -10.53 9.03 -3.66
C SER A 71 -9.90 9.96 -4.71
N ASP A 72 -10.46 9.95 -5.92
CA ASP A 72 -10.12 10.88 -7.00
C ASP A 72 -10.61 12.31 -6.67
N LEU A 73 -11.53 12.47 -5.71
CA LEU A 73 -12.14 13.74 -5.33
C LEU A 73 -11.21 14.54 -4.39
N ALA A 74 -10.11 15.03 -4.93
CA ALA A 74 -9.18 15.91 -4.21
C ALA A 74 -9.54 17.39 -4.48
N PRO A 75 -10.02 18.16 -3.48
CA PRO A 75 -10.38 19.57 -3.68
C PRO A 75 -9.24 20.39 -4.28
N TYR A 76 -8.02 20.20 -3.77
CA TYR A 76 -6.83 20.88 -4.24
C TYR A 76 -5.62 19.95 -4.22
N LYS A 77 -4.96 19.78 -5.38
CA LYS A 77 -3.80 18.92 -5.55
C LYS A 77 -2.70 19.67 -6.33
N PRO A 78 -1.82 20.42 -5.65
CA PRO A 78 -0.83 21.30 -6.31
C PRO A 78 0.29 20.54 -7.02
N TRP A 79 0.50 19.27 -6.65
CA TRP A 79 1.55 18.42 -7.20
C TRP A 79 1.01 17.04 -7.54
N MET A 80 1.78 16.33 -8.36
CA MET A 80 1.48 14.95 -8.74
C MET A 80 1.93 13.99 -7.64
N ASP A 81 1.04 13.08 -7.28
CA ASP A 81 1.39 11.89 -6.51
C ASP A 81 1.44 10.69 -7.45
N VAL A 82 2.41 9.80 -7.25
CA VAL A 82 2.49 8.54 -7.98
C VAL A 82 2.38 7.39 -6.99
N VAL A 83 1.31 6.60 -7.15
CA VAL A 83 1.05 5.40 -6.35
C VAL A 83 1.28 4.18 -7.23
N ILE A 84 2.03 3.20 -6.70
CA ILE A 84 2.36 1.95 -7.41
C ILE A 84 1.76 0.78 -6.65
N ASN A 85 0.72 0.17 -7.22
CA ASN A 85 0.17 -1.11 -6.77
C ASN A 85 0.83 -2.24 -7.58
N ALA A 86 1.68 -3.05 -6.96
CA ALA A 86 2.48 -4.04 -7.69
C ALA A 86 2.80 -5.29 -6.86
N ASN A 87 3.19 -6.35 -7.56
CA ASN A 87 3.81 -7.54 -6.97
C ASN A 87 5.31 -7.52 -7.28
N ALA A 88 6.14 -7.72 -6.26
CA ALA A 88 7.56 -7.90 -6.41
C ALA A 88 7.86 -9.36 -6.80
N TRP A 89 8.63 -9.57 -7.86
CA TRP A 89 9.04 -10.91 -8.31
C TRP A 89 10.53 -11.14 -8.11
N ALA A 90 10.87 -12.34 -7.63
CA ALA A 90 12.24 -12.75 -7.44
C ALA A 90 12.93 -12.93 -8.81
N PRO A 91 14.25 -12.66 -8.91
CA PRO A 91 14.97 -12.79 -10.17
C PRO A 91 14.86 -14.20 -10.77
N GLN A 92 14.66 -14.27 -12.09
CA GLN A 92 14.54 -15.53 -12.85
C GLN A 92 13.40 -16.44 -12.36
N ASP A 93 12.39 -15.89 -11.68
CA ASP A 93 11.29 -16.64 -11.08
C ASP A 93 11.76 -17.75 -10.12
N LYS A 94 12.90 -17.58 -9.46
CA LYS A 94 13.42 -18.55 -8.49
C LYS A 94 13.20 -18.06 -7.07
N PRO A 95 12.65 -18.89 -6.16
CA PRO A 95 12.51 -18.52 -4.76
C PRO A 95 13.88 -18.15 -4.13
N VAL A 96 13.98 -16.95 -3.57
CA VAL A 96 15.17 -16.47 -2.87
C VAL A 96 14.79 -15.84 -1.53
N ARG A 97 15.72 -15.82 -0.57
CA ARG A 97 15.48 -15.30 0.78
C ARG A 97 15.26 -13.78 0.81
N SER A 98 15.91 -13.07 -0.10
CA SER A 98 15.75 -11.62 -0.23
C SER A 98 16.19 -11.16 -1.61
N PHE A 99 15.56 -10.12 -2.12
CA PHE A 99 15.90 -9.50 -3.39
C PHE A 99 15.55 -8.01 -3.35
N THR A 100 16.10 -7.23 -4.27
CA THR A 100 15.80 -5.80 -4.38
C THR A 100 14.93 -5.59 -5.61
N VAL A 101 13.86 -4.81 -5.46
CA VAL A 101 13.04 -4.31 -6.56
C VAL A 101 13.06 -2.79 -6.55
N GLY A 102 12.60 -2.17 -7.63
CA GLY A 102 12.49 -0.73 -7.67
C GLY A 102 11.71 -0.22 -8.86
N ALA A 103 11.33 1.04 -8.78
CA ALA A 103 10.71 1.79 -9.87
C ALA A 103 11.51 3.07 -10.09
N GLN A 104 11.65 3.46 -11.36
CA GLN A 104 12.27 4.71 -11.76
C GLN A 104 11.26 5.51 -12.58
N ILE A 105 11.08 6.78 -12.21
CA ILE A 105 10.21 7.74 -12.90
C ILE A 105 11.04 8.99 -13.17
N GLY A 106 11.36 9.23 -14.45
CA GLY A 106 12.33 10.23 -14.84
C GLY A 106 13.68 10.00 -14.13
N GLU A 107 14.15 10.99 -13.39
CA GLU A 107 15.40 10.91 -12.63
C GLU A 107 15.23 10.31 -11.22
N THR A 108 13.99 10.11 -10.76
CA THR A 108 13.71 9.63 -9.41
C THR A 108 13.66 8.11 -9.39
N THR A 109 14.53 7.48 -8.60
CA THR A 109 14.50 6.04 -8.34
C THR A 109 14.08 5.75 -6.90
N ARG A 110 13.23 4.73 -6.72
CA ARG A 110 12.90 4.16 -5.41
C ARG A 110 13.19 2.66 -5.43
N LEU A 111 13.99 2.21 -4.48
CA LEU A 111 14.37 0.81 -4.32
C LEU A 111 13.80 0.27 -3.01
N LEU A 112 13.32 -0.95 -3.03
CA LEU A 112 12.83 -1.69 -1.87
C LEU A 112 13.59 -3.00 -1.73
N ARG A 113 14.03 -3.30 -0.50
CA ARG A 113 14.59 -4.62 -0.17
C ARG A 113 13.45 -5.52 0.32
N VAL A 114 13.16 -6.55 -0.46
CA VAL A 114 12.16 -7.55 -0.14
C VAL A 114 12.82 -8.70 0.60
N HIS A 115 12.19 -9.15 1.68
CA HIS A 115 12.56 -10.33 2.45
C HIS A 115 11.39 -11.30 2.47
N GLY A 116 11.68 -12.59 2.45
CA GLY A 116 10.66 -13.58 2.81
C GLY A 116 10.31 -13.54 4.30
N PRO A 117 9.32 -14.34 4.71
CA PRO A 117 8.89 -14.43 6.09
C PRO A 117 10.03 -14.67 7.07
N ARG A 118 9.99 -13.98 8.21
CA ARG A 118 11.01 -14.05 9.27
C ARG A 118 10.41 -13.66 10.60
N GLU A 119 10.92 -14.25 11.68
CA GLU A 119 10.36 -14.11 13.02
C GLU A 119 11.39 -13.62 14.03
N TRP A 120 10.93 -12.89 15.05
CA TRP A 120 11.78 -12.50 16.18
C TRP A 120 11.86 -13.64 17.21
N TRP A 121 13.07 -14.12 17.47
CA TRP A 121 13.36 -15.12 18.46
C TRP A 121 14.11 -14.51 19.65
N ASN A 122 13.64 -14.81 20.86
CA ASN A 122 14.36 -14.49 22.07
C ASN A 122 15.41 -15.56 22.34
N VAL A 123 16.69 -15.20 22.22
CA VAL A 123 17.85 -16.03 22.53
C VAL A 123 18.55 -15.49 23.77
N MET A 124 19.47 -16.26 24.38
CA MET A 124 20.16 -15.84 25.62
C MET A 124 20.84 -14.47 25.52
N ALA A 125 21.26 -14.05 24.32
CA ALA A 125 21.90 -12.76 24.06
C ALA A 125 20.94 -11.65 23.58
N GLY A 126 19.62 -11.84 23.70
CA GLY A 126 18.60 -10.87 23.30
C GLY A 126 17.72 -11.33 22.14
N TRP A 127 17.05 -10.39 21.47
CA TRP A 127 16.19 -10.68 20.33
C TRP A 127 17.00 -10.80 19.04
N ARG A 128 16.77 -11.87 18.29
CA ARG A 128 17.36 -12.11 16.98
C ARG A 128 16.25 -12.41 15.97
N LEU A 129 16.36 -11.82 14.79
CA LEU A 129 15.48 -12.11 13.66
C LEU A 129 15.98 -13.38 12.95
N THR A 130 15.07 -14.28 12.57
CA THR A 130 15.44 -15.47 11.78
C THR A 130 15.95 -15.08 10.40
N ASP A 131 16.68 -16.00 9.77
CA ASP A 131 16.92 -15.91 8.34
C ASP A 131 15.57 -15.90 7.60
N PRO A 132 15.41 -15.10 6.53
CA PRO A 132 14.18 -15.12 5.75
C PRO A 132 13.98 -16.46 5.05
N GLU A 133 12.74 -16.92 4.99
CA GLU A 133 12.35 -18.03 4.13
C GLU A 133 12.42 -17.64 2.64
N PRO A 134 12.74 -18.56 1.71
CA PRO A 134 12.70 -18.25 0.29
C PRO A 134 11.29 -17.91 -0.20
N ILE A 135 11.16 -16.81 -0.95
CA ILE A 135 9.91 -16.41 -1.62
C ILE A 135 10.16 -16.10 -3.09
N GLN A 136 9.17 -16.38 -3.91
CA GLN A 136 9.18 -16.06 -5.35
C GLN A 136 8.51 -14.71 -5.62
N THR A 137 7.48 -14.36 -4.86
CA THR A 137 6.74 -13.11 -5.04
C THR A 137 6.22 -12.56 -3.72
N LEU A 138 6.01 -11.24 -3.66
CA LEU A 138 5.37 -10.54 -2.55
C LEU A 138 4.57 -9.34 -3.09
N GLU A 139 3.30 -9.25 -2.73
CA GLU A 139 2.48 -8.06 -2.98
C GLU A 139 3.07 -6.87 -2.20
N LEU A 140 3.31 -5.73 -2.87
CA LEU A 140 3.89 -4.55 -2.23
C LEU A 140 2.82 -3.83 -1.42
N ARG A 141 2.73 -4.20 -0.14
CA ARG A 141 1.69 -3.77 0.78
C ARG A 141 2.23 -3.39 2.14
N TYR A 142 1.61 -2.40 2.78
CA TYR A 142 2.00 -1.93 4.11
C TYR A 142 1.82 -3.01 5.18
N GLU A 143 0.88 -3.94 5.00
CA GLU A 143 0.66 -5.06 5.93
C GLU A 143 1.86 -6.00 6.04
N TYR A 144 2.74 -6.03 5.03
CA TYR A 144 3.98 -6.85 5.02
C TYR A 144 5.23 -6.05 5.43
N ALA A 145 5.09 -4.77 5.74
CA ALA A 145 6.16 -3.95 6.28
C ALA A 145 6.18 -4.01 7.82
N ALA A 146 7.30 -3.55 8.40
CA ALA A 146 7.44 -3.47 9.85
C ALA A 146 6.41 -2.51 10.46
N GLY A 147 5.76 -2.92 11.54
CA GLY A 147 4.73 -2.12 12.22
C GLY A 147 3.66 -3.01 12.84
N GLY A 148 2.47 -2.46 12.95
CA GLY A 148 1.27 -3.15 13.39
C GLY A 148 0.66 -2.55 14.65
N MET A 149 -0.38 -3.23 15.11
CA MET A 149 -1.15 -2.89 16.29
C MET A 149 -1.21 -4.08 17.24
N TYR A 150 -1.20 -3.80 18.53
CA TYR A 150 -1.25 -4.78 19.60
C TYR A 150 -2.32 -4.40 20.61
N THR A 151 -3.24 -5.31 20.88
CA THR A 151 -4.25 -5.16 21.94
C THR A 151 -3.69 -5.69 23.25
N LEU A 152 -3.60 -4.83 24.25
CA LEU A 152 -3.15 -5.16 25.60
C LEU A 152 -4.23 -5.99 26.34
N ALA A 153 -3.86 -6.55 27.49
CA ALA A 153 -4.75 -7.42 28.27
C ALA A 153 -5.95 -6.68 28.89
N ASP A 154 -5.92 -5.35 28.92
CA ASP A 154 -6.97 -4.45 29.37
C ASP A 154 -7.82 -3.89 28.20
N ASP A 155 -7.77 -4.55 27.04
CA ASP A 155 -8.43 -4.17 25.79
C ASP A 155 -7.99 -2.82 25.18
N HIS A 156 -6.93 -2.22 25.71
CA HIS A 156 -6.35 -1.01 25.12
C HIS A 156 -5.48 -1.35 23.90
N ALA A 157 -5.79 -0.77 22.75
CA ALA A 157 -4.99 -0.94 21.53
C ALA A 157 -3.83 0.07 21.47
N VAL A 158 -2.63 -0.44 21.17
CA VAL A 158 -1.44 0.39 20.92
C VAL A 158 -0.93 0.09 19.52
N ALA A 159 -0.69 1.12 18.72
CA ALA A 159 -0.20 0.99 17.36
C ALA A 159 1.22 1.54 17.20
N ALA A 160 1.99 0.95 16.27
CA ALA A 160 3.25 1.53 15.84
C ALA A 160 2.99 2.87 15.13
N GLN A 161 3.80 3.88 15.44
CA GLN A 161 3.62 5.23 14.91
C GLN A 161 3.84 5.29 13.39
N GLU A 162 4.74 4.47 12.86
CA GLU A 162 5.16 4.52 11.47
C GLU A 162 4.22 3.75 10.53
N ASN A 163 3.60 2.67 11.02
CA ASN A 163 2.72 1.81 10.24
C ASN A 163 1.81 1.00 11.16
N THR A 164 0.54 1.37 11.24
CA THR A 164 -0.44 0.75 12.15
C THR A 164 -0.97 -0.60 11.67
N VAL A 165 -0.90 -0.86 10.36
CA VAL A 165 -1.43 -2.08 9.72
C VAL A 165 -0.36 -3.12 9.39
N GLY A 166 0.92 -2.79 9.64
CA GLY A 166 2.07 -3.67 9.42
C GLY A 166 2.15 -4.86 10.38
N MET A 167 3.30 -5.51 10.40
CA MET A 167 3.53 -6.67 11.27
C MET A 167 4.91 -6.69 11.93
N GLY A 168 5.03 -7.51 12.98
CA GLY A 168 6.29 -7.78 13.66
C GLY A 168 6.71 -6.72 14.69
N TRP A 169 5.83 -5.77 15.03
CA TRP A 169 6.05 -4.80 16.11
C TRP A 169 5.35 -5.19 17.41
N TYR A 170 5.94 -4.81 18.54
CA TYR A 170 5.36 -4.96 19.88
C TYR A 170 5.61 -3.71 20.73
N PRO A 171 4.67 -3.31 21.62
CA PRO A 171 4.87 -2.24 22.59
C PRO A 171 6.00 -2.56 23.56
N ARG A 172 6.66 -1.54 24.12
CA ARG A 172 7.81 -1.71 25.03
C ARG A 172 7.43 -2.48 26.30
N GLU A 173 6.21 -2.29 26.76
CA GLU A 173 5.58 -2.88 27.94
C GLU A 173 5.44 -4.40 27.78
N VAL A 174 5.13 -4.84 26.56
CA VAL A 174 4.90 -6.25 26.21
C VAL A 174 6.22 -6.97 25.94
N ARG A 175 7.22 -6.30 25.32
CA ARG A 175 8.52 -6.90 24.96
C ARG A 175 9.26 -7.58 26.11
N LYS A 176 9.10 -7.08 27.34
CA LYS A 176 9.73 -7.65 28.55
C LYS A 176 9.14 -9.00 28.96
N HIS A 177 7.91 -9.29 28.53
CA HIS A 177 7.11 -10.43 28.97
C HIS A 177 6.84 -11.44 27.85
N LEU A 178 7.22 -11.14 26.60
CA LEU A 178 7.11 -12.07 25.47
C LEU A 178 8.00 -13.31 25.68
N LYS A 179 7.37 -14.43 26.04
CA LYS A 179 8.00 -15.75 26.06
C LYS A 179 7.65 -16.46 24.76
N LYS A 180 8.66 -16.74 23.92
CA LYS A 180 8.61 -17.58 22.70
C LYS A 180 7.21 -17.78 22.11
N THR A 181 6.83 -16.89 21.21
CA THR A 181 5.78 -17.17 20.24
C THR A 181 6.38 -16.79 18.90
N GLY A 182 6.63 -17.79 18.04
CA GLY A 182 6.81 -17.53 16.62
C GLY A 182 5.62 -16.69 16.20
N CYS A 183 5.87 -15.44 15.84
CA CYS A 183 4.82 -14.56 15.40
C CYS A 183 4.53 -15.04 13.98
N PRO A 184 3.43 -15.77 13.74
CA PRO A 184 3.24 -16.32 12.43
C PRO A 184 3.18 -15.14 11.46
N PRO A 185 3.94 -15.13 10.36
CA PRO A 185 3.60 -14.25 9.26
C PRO A 185 2.12 -14.51 8.97
N ARG A 186 1.29 -13.46 8.90
CA ARG A 186 -0.08 -13.60 8.40
C ARG A 186 0.06 -14.34 7.08
N ARG A 187 -0.40 -15.60 7.02
CA ARG A 187 -0.12 -16.48 5.88
C ARG A 187 -0.44 -15.72 4.62
N LEU A 188 0.48 -15.70 3.65
CA LEU A 188 0.17 -15.33 2.28
C LEU A 188 -0.90 -16.32 1.82
N SER A 189 -2.18 -15.96 1.95
CA SER A 189 -3.25 -16.70 1.28
C SER A 189 -3.07 -16.40 -0.19
N GLY A 190 -2.30 -17.22 -0.88
CA GLY A 190 -2.31 -17.25 -2.32
C GLY A 190 -3.74 -17.56 -2.74
N SER A 191 -4.46 -16.56 -3.21
CA SER A 191 -5.59 -16.80 -4.09
C SER A 191 -5.01 -17.53 -5.30
N ARG A 192 -5.16 -18.85 -5.31
CA ARG A 192 -5.10 -19.59 -6.56
C ARG A 192 -6.34 -19.14 -7.33
N SER A 193 -6.21 -18.08 -8.13
CA SER A 193 -7.13 -17.90 -9.24
C SER A 193 -6.93 -19.10 -10.17
N ARG A 194 -8.01 -19.85 -10.34
CA ARG A 194 -8.20 -20.71 -11.50
C ARG A 194 -8.65 -19.85 -12.67
#